data_AF-A0A960WGF3-F1
#
_entry.id   AF-A0A960WGF3-F1
#
_cell.length_a   1.000
_cell.length_b   1.000
_cell.length_c   1.000
_cell.angle_alpha   90.00
_cell.angle_beta   90.00
_cell.angle_gamma   90.00
#
_symmetry.space_group_name_H-M   'P 1'
#
loop_
_entity.id
_entity.type
_entity.pdbx_description
1 polymer ?
#
loop_
_entity_poly.entity_id
_entity_poly.type
_entity_poly.pdbx_seq_one_letter_code
_entity_poly.pdbx_strand_id
1 'polypeptide(L)'
;MISTLNSYFNLTKKPAARILTTLFFMVLQLAIFNSCGPDSEKNSAAIDLPPTAEIMADNLKVRVTPNTMGAELGTFAAGQSVKVLERSASQVRVGSMNAYWYKVESDDGLKGWVYGAYLSIEADPNLAANNEKKILRIKESLIGRWYATSQSGRMLDVFTAIYPEGKITFGSAGKETQIGKYTFETSGTSVLVMTEGVNNPLFTEMSAELRGETLYFKVFFRGDEYKLEMADKDPSAGKKDGAQK
;
A
#
# COMPACT_ATOMS: atom_id res chain seq x y z
N MET A 1 58.53 38.76 39.71
CA MET A 1 59.57 38.96 40.73
C MET A 1 59.24 38.09 41.94
N ILE A 2 60.17 37.19 42.28
CA ILE A 2 60.63 36.83 43.65
C ILE A 2 59.56 36.24 44.60
N SER A 3 59.55 34.91 44.79
CA SER A 3 60.04 34.13 45.97
C SER A 3 59.17 34.31 47.24
N THR A 4 58.88 33.32 48.09
CA THR A 4 59.74 32.30 48.71
C THR A 4 58.88 31.25 49.44
N LEU A 5 59.51 30.12 49.78
CA LEU A 5 59.01 28.88 50.39
C LEU A 5 58.56 28.96 51.87
N ASN A 6 57.72 28.01 52.31
CA ASN A 6 57.95 26.98 53.36
C ASN A 6 56.64 26.19 53.60
N SER A 7 56.50 24.86 53.51
CA SER A 7 57.23 23.66 53.99
C SER A 7 56.85 23.23 55.43
N TYR A 8 56.96 21.90 55.70
CA TYR A 8 56.45 21.06 56.83
C TYR A 8 55.04 20.48 56.63
N PHE A 9 54.81 19.28 56.07
CA PHE A 9 55.39 17.94 56.28
C PHE A 9 55.02 17.32 57.65
N ASN A 10 54.06 16.39 57.65
CA ASN A 10 54.35 15.02 58.10
C ASN A 10 53.32 13.99 57.63
N LEU A 11 53.89 12.92 57.07
CA LEU A 11 53.28 11.68 56.61
C LEU A 11 52.88 10.78 57.78
N THR A 12 51.94 9.86 57.54
CA THR A 12 52.07 8.38 57.68
C THR A 12 50.73 7.76 57.26
N LYS A 13 50.56 6.62 56.57
CA LYS A 13 51.40 5.56 56.01
C LYS A 13 50.50 4.77 55.02
N LYS A 14 51.08 4.25 53.93
CA LYS A 14 50.57 3.13 53.08
C LYS A 14 51.43 1.88 53.37
N PRO A 15 50.97 0.64 53.15
CA PRO A 15 51.06 -0.05 51.83
C PRO A 15 49.82 -0.93 51.51
N ALA A 16 49.27 -1.01 50.30
CA ALA A 16 49.73 -1.63 49.05
C ALA A 16 49.86 -3.17 49.09
N ALA A 17 48.94 -3.87 48.40
CA ALA A 17 49.20 -5.14 47.70
C ALA A 17 48.11 -5.40 46.63
N ARG A 18 48.54 -5.56 45.37
CA ARG A 18 47.77 -6.08 44.23
C ARG A 18 48.34 -7.46 43.91
N ILE A 19 47.52 -8.50 43.71
CA ILE A 19 47.91 -9.71 42.98
C ILE A 19 46.73 -10.21 42.12
N LEU A 20 47.08 -10.55 40.88
CA LEU A 20 46.29 -10.99 39.72
C LEU A 20 46.24 -12.54 39.66
N THR A 21 45.38 -13.11 38.79
CA THR A 21 45.29 -14.52 38.31
C THR A 21 44.64 -15.55 39.26
N THR A 22 43.67 -16.39 38.87
CA THR A 22 43.74 -17.44 37.83
C THR A 22 42.35 -17.98 37.40
N LEU A 23 42.29 -18.51 36.17
CA LEU A 23 41.17 -19.17 35.47
C LEU A 23 40.60 -20.46 36.14
N PHE A 24 39.38 -20.82 35.70
CA PHE A 24 38.84 -22.18 35.50
C PHE A 24 38.14 -22.86 36.69
N PHE A 25 36.80 -22.85 36.73
CA PHE A 25 35.95 -24.07 36.79
C PHE A 25 34.44 -23.73 36.76
N MET A 26 33.71 -24.57 36.03
CA MET A 26 32.28 -24.88 36.14
C MET A 26 31.29 -24.15 35.21
N VAL A 27 31.29 -24.63 33.96
CA VAL A 27 30.11 -24.78 33.09
C VAL A 27 29.04 -25.60 33.80
N LEU A 28 27.80 -25.09 33.88
CA LEU A 28 26.52 -25.79 33.62
C LEU A 28 25.36 -24.97 34.22
N GLN A 29 24.62 -24.26 33.37
CA GLN A 29 23.14 -24.30 33.34
C GLN A 29 22.59 -23.51 32.14
N LEU A 30 22.07 -24.27 31.17
CA LEU A 30 21.17 -23.82 30.11
C LEU A 30 19.76 -23.63 30.71
N ALA A 31 19.15 -22.45 30.49
CA ALA A 31 17.72 -22.29 30.20
C ALA A 31 17.45 -20.86 29.67
N ILE A 32 17.67 -20.71 28.37
CA ILE A 32 16.94 -19.91 27.38
C ILE A 32 15.84 -18.99 27.97
N PHE A 33 16.13 -17.69 28.08
CA PHE A 33 15.10 -16.65 27.89
C PHE A 33 15.43 -15.89 26.61
N ASN A 34 14.97 -16.46 25.50
CA ASN A 34 14.63 -15.67 24.32
C ASN A 34 13.51 -14.71 24.73
N SER A 35 13.85 -13.47 25.07
CA SER A 35 12.90 -12.36 24.96
C SER A 35 13.20 -11.63 23.66
N CYS A 36 12.84 -12.32 22.58
CA CYS A 36 12.62 -11.75 21.27
C CYS A 36 11.44 -10.78 21.42
N GLY A 37 11.71 -9.48 21.41
CA GLY A 37 10.65 -8.49 21.21
C GLY A 37 10.06 -8.74 19.82
N PRO A 38 8.73 -8.64 19.64
CA PRO A 38 8.15 -8.76 18.31
C PRO A 38 8.65 -7.57 17.49
N ASP A 39 9.62 -7.83 16.63
CA ASP A 39 9.97 -6.94 15.54
C ASP A 39 8.67 -6.63 14.81
N SER A 40 8.33 -5.35 14.79
CA SER A 40 7.19 -4.83 14.06
C SER A 40 7.35 -5.26 12.60
N GLU A 41 6.63 -6.30 12.19
CA GLU A 41 6.29 -6.57 10.80
C GLU A 41 5.60 -5.31 10.28
N LYS A 42 6.37 -4.45 9.62
CA LYS A 42 5.81 -3.58 8.60
C LYS A 42 5.15 -4.53 7.61
N ASN A 43 3.83 -4.61 7.68
CA ASN A 43 2.99 -5.01 6.56
C ASN A 43 3.23 -4.01 5.41
N SER A 44 4.39 -4.11 4.75
CA SER A 44 4.54 -3.67 3.38
C SER A 44 3.74 -4.68 2.57
N ALA A 45 2.50 -4.31 2.24
CA ALA A 45 1.69 -4.98 1.25
C ALA A 45 2.63 -5.42 0.12
N ALA A 46 2.82 -6.74 -0.03
CA ALA A 46 3.71 -7.30 -1.03
C ALA A 46 3.35 -6.63 -2.36
N ILE A 47 4.24 -5.80 -2.87
CA ILE A 47 4.08 -5.21 -4.19
C ILE A 47 4.24 -6.39 -5.11
N ASP A 48 3.11 -6.87 -5.62
CA ASP A 48 3.04 -7.92 -6.61
C ASP A 48 3.74 -7.31 -7.86
N LEU A 49 5.01 -7.66 -8.03
CA LEU A 49 5.86 -7.23 -9.15
C LEU A 49 6.14 -8.42 -10.03
N PRO A 50 6.29 -8.20 -11.35
CA PRO A 50 6.70 -9.27 -12.24
C PRO A 50 8.01 -9.88 -11.72
N PRO A 51 8.22 -11.20 -11.80
CA PRO A 51 9.46 -11.79 -11.33
C PRO A 51 10.64 -11.34 -12.19
N THR A 52 10.40 -11.10 -13.49
CA THR A 52 11.41 -10.76 -14.49
C THR A 52 10.93 -9.67 -15.45
N ALA A 53 11.88 -8.94 -16.02
CA ALA A 53 11.66 -7.97 -17.09
C ALA A 53 12.81 -8.03 -18.10
N GLU A 54 12.50 -7.75 -19.37
CA GLU A 54 13.49 -7.59 -20.42
C GLU A 54 13.86 -6.11 -20.59
N ILE A 55 15.16 -5.84 -20.73
CA ILE A 55 15.68 -4.49 -20.97
C ILE A 55 15.47 -4.13 -22.44
N MET A 56 14.75 -3.05 -22.73
CA MET A 56 14.41 -2.64 -24.10
C MET A 56 15.36 -1.59 -24.69
N ALA A 57 16.23 -1.00 -23.87
CA ALA A 57 17.15 0.04 -24.28
C ALA A 57 18.60 -0.39 -24.08
N ASP A 58 19.44 -0.07 -25.05
CA ASP A 58 20.87 -0.33 -24.93
C ASP A 58 21.54 0.71 -24.01
N ASN A 59 22.57 0.29 -23.28
CA ASN A 59 23.27 1.09 -22.27
C ASN A 59 22.33 1.73 -21.22
N LEU A 60 21.29 1.01 -20.79
CA LEU A 60 20.34 1.50 -19.80
C LEU A 60 21.02 1.70 -18.44
N LYS A 61 21.05 2.95 -17.98
CA LYS A 61 21.74 3.35 -16.75
C LYS A 61 21.04 2.79 -15.51
N VAL A 62 21.82 2.07 -14.70
CA VAL A 62 21.44 1.55 -13.39
C VAL A 62 21.85 2.54 -12.32
N ARG A 63 20.94 2.94 -11.43
CA ARG A 63 21.17 4.02 -10.46
C ARG A 63 20.98 3.58 -9.01
N VAL A 64 21.66 4.25 -8.08
CA VAL A 64 21.50 4.00 -6.63
C VAL A 64 20.10 4.38 -6.13
N THR A 65 19.50 5.42 -6.72
CA THR A 65 18.20 5.97 -6.32
C THR A 65 17.26 6.09 -7.52
N PRO A 66 15.92 6.01 -7.33
CA PRO A 66 14.92 6.07 -8.40
C PRO A 66 14.69 7.49 -8.93
N ASN A 67 15.75 8.13 -9.42
CA ASN A 67 15.69 9.45 -10.06
C ASN A 67 16.89 9.63 -11.01
N THR A 68 16.79 10.60 -11.92
CA THR A 68 17.81 10.85 -12.95
C THR A 68 19.10 11.46 -12.41
N MET A 69 19.11 11.96 -11.17
CA MET A 69 20.28 12.55 -10.51
C MET A 69 21.06 11.53 -9.67
N GLY A 70 20.51 10.32 -9.47
CA GLY A 70 21.15 9.26 -8.69
C GLY A 70 22.46 8.80 -9.31
N ALA A 71 23.45 8.49 -8.48
CA ALA A 71 24.74 7.97 -8.95
C ALA A 71 24.55 6.71 -9.81
N GLU A 72 25.31 6.62 -10.89
CA GLU A 72 25.26 5.50 -11.84
C GLU A 72 26.14 4.36 -11.31
N LEU A 73 25.54 3.18 -11.15
CA LEU A 73 26.20 1.95 -10.70
C LEU A 73 26.76 1.14 -11.87
N GLY A 74 26.19 1.31 -13.06
CA GLY A 74 26.53 0.57 -14.26
C GLY A 74 25.46 0.73 -15.33
N THR A 75 25.49 -0.15 -16.32
CA THR A 75 24.55 -0.17 -17.43
C THR A 75 24.10 -1.58 -17.76
N PHE A 76 22.86 -1.74 -18.22
CA PHE A 76 22.36 -2.97 -18.82
C PHE A 76 22.27 -2.83 -20.35
N ALA A 77 22.37 -3.95 -21.04
CA ALA A 77 22.22 -4.03 -22.49
C ALA A 77 20.78 -4.38 -22.87
N ALA A 78 20.37 -4.00 -24.08
CA ALA A 78 19.06 -4.41 -24.61
C ALA A 78 18.99 -5.94 -24.77
N GLY A 79 17.80 -6.53 -24.54
CA GLY A 79 17.55 -7.97 -24.56
C GLY A 79 17.98 -8.70 -23.29
N GLN A 80 18.62 -8.02 -22.34
CA GLN A 80 19.00 -8.62 -21.06
C GLN A 80 17.76 -8.85 -20.20
N SER A 81 17.64 -10.06 -19.63
CA SER A 81 16.64 -10.36 -18.61
C SER A 81 17.15 -9.96 -17.23
N VAL A 82 16.29 -9.34 -16.43
CA VAL A 82 16.59 -8.93 -15.06
C VAL A 82 15.46 -9.33 -14.13
N LYS A 83 15.79 -9.66 -12.88
CA LYS A 83 14.81 -9.88 -11.83
C LYS A 83 14.30 -8.54 -11.30
N VAL A 84 12.98 -8.37 -11.18
CA VAL A 84 12.42 -7.15 -10.56
C VAL A 84 12.26 -7.37 -9.05
N LEU A 85 12.77 -6.42 -8.27
CA LEU A 85 12.80 -6.49 -6.82
C LEU A 85 11.80 -5.52 -6.18
N GLU A 86 11.74 -4.28 -6.69
CA GLU A 86 10.91 -3.21 -6.12
C GLU A 86 10.42 -2.27 -7.23
N ARG A 87 9.37 -1.49 -6.95
CA ARG A 87 8.86 -0.40 -7.80
C ARG A 87 8.66 0.86 -6.98
N SER A 88 8.91 2.02 -7.56
CA SER A 88 8.61 3.30 -6.92
C SER A 88 7.12 3.46 -6.63
N ALA A 89 6.79 4.26 -5.61
CA ALA A 89 5.40 4.49 -5.19
C ALA A 89 4.59 5.26 -6.26
N SER A 90 5.23 6.17 -6.98
CA SER A 90 4.60 7.00 -8.02
C SER A 90 5.38 6.94 -9.33
N GLN A 91 4.69 7.27 -10.41
CA GLN A 91 5.34 7.53 -11.69
C GLN A 91 6.10 8.85 -11.65
N VAL A 92 7.17 8.94 -12.42
CA VAL A 92 7.98 10.15 -12.59
C VAL A 92 8.09 10.42 -14.07
N ARG A 93 7.88 11.68 -14.48
CA ARG A 93 8.10 12.11 -15.85
C ARG A 93 9.59 12.33 -16.10
N VAL A 94 10.14 11.67 -17.12
CA VAL A 94 11.50 11.87 -17.60
C VAL A 94 11.43 12.15 -19.10
N GLY A 95 11.71 13.39 -19.49
CA GLY A 95 11.48 13.86 -20.86
C GLY A 95 10.01 13.77 -21.26
N SER A 96 9.72 13.05 -22.35
CA SER A 96 8.36 12.80 -22.86
C SER A 96 7.68 11.57 -22.25
N MET A 97 8.42 10.74 -21.49
CA MET A 97 7.92 9.50 -20.93
C MET A 97 7.43 9.71 -19.50
N ASN A 98 6.43 8.93 -19.09
CA ASN A 98 5.94 8.88 -17.71
C ASN A 98 5.80 7.42 -17.27
N ALA A 99 6.61 7.00 -16.31
CA ALA A 99 6.70 5.61 -15.87
C ALA A 99 7.18 5.52 -14.42
N TYR A 100 7.02 4.35 -13.82
CA TYR A 100 7.62 4.04 -12.52
C TYR A 100 9.12 3.78 -12.66
N TRP A 101 9.85 3.90 -11.55
CA TRP A 101 11.18 3.32 -11.42
C TRP A 101 11.08 1.91 -10.87
N TYR A 102 11.97 1.03 -11.32
CA TYR A 102 12.04 -0.35 -10.86
C TYR A 102 13.44 -0.65 -10.34
N LYS A 103 13.52 -1.26 -9.17
CA LYS A 103 14.76 -1.82 -8.66
C LYS A 103 14.87 -3.23 -9.20
N VAL A 104 16.00 -3.54 -9.83
CA VAL A 104 16.21 -4.81 -10.51
C VAL A 104 17.56 -5.41 -10.11
N GLU A 105 17.73 -6.70 -10.39
CA GLU A 105 18.94 -7.48 -10.20
C GLU A 105 19.25 -8.25 -11.48
N SER A 106 20.46 -8.11 -12.02
CA SER A 106 20.95 -8.97 -13.11
C SER A 106 21.48 -10.29 -12.56
N ASP A 107 21.66 -11.27 -13.45
CA ASP A 107 22.27 -12.57 -13.11
C ASP A 107 23.68 -12.42 -12.53
N ASP A 108 24.45 -11.43 -13.00
CA ASP A 108 25.78 -11.09 -12.48
C ASP A 108 25.75 -10.38 -11.10
N GLY A 109 24.55 -10.20 -10.52
CA GLY A 109 24.35 -9.63 -9.19
C GLY A 109 24.33 -8.09 -9.11
N LEU A 110 24.40 -7.37 -10.24
CA LEU A 110 24.28 -5.92 -10.24
C LEU A 110 22.84 -5.51 -9.85
N LYS A 111 22.73 -4.75 -8.76
CA LYS A 111 21.45 -4.29 -8.19
C LYS A 111 21.33 -2.79 -8.29
N GLY A 112 20.19 -2.31 -8.79
CA GLY A 112 19.88 -0.88 -8.74
C GLY A 112 18.60 -0.52 -9.45
N TRP A 113 18.34 0.79 -9.52
CA TRP A 113 17.12 1.36 -10.09
C TRP A 113 17.29 1.69 -11.57
N VAL A 114 16.30 1.28 -12.36
CA VAL A 114 16.17 1.61 -13.78
C VAL A 114 14.81 2.25 -14.04
N TYR A 115 14.74 3.08 -15.08
CA TYR A 115 13.50 3.75 -15.44
C TYR A 115 12.59 2.80 -16.23
N GLY A 116 11.38 2.55 -15.73
CA GLY A 116 10.50 1.49 -16.21
C GLY A 116 9.99 1.66 -17.64
N ALA A 117 10.12 2.85 -18.20
CA ALA A 117 9.77 3.09 -19.61
C ALA A 117 10.67 2.33 -20.60
N TYR A 118 11.80 1.80 -20.12
CA TYR A 118 12.74 0.98 -20.88
C TYR A 118 12.70 -0.49 -20.50
N LEU A 119 11.66 -0.93 -19.80
CA LEU A 119 11.44 -2.34 -19.45
C LEU A 119 10.26 -2.89 -20.24
N SER A 120 10.44 -4.08 -20.80
CA SER A 120 9.35 -4.96 -21.20
C SER A 120 9.09 -5.90 -20.03
N ILE A 121 8.07 -5.56 -19.27
CA ILE A 121 7.60 -6.38 -18.16
C ILE A 121 6.63 -7.40 -18.76
N GLU A 122 7.05 -8.67 -18.82
CA GLU A 122 6.10 -9.75 -19.06
C GLU A 122 5.09 -9.75 -17.89
N ALA A 123 3.80 -9.73 -18.22
CA ALA A 123 2.75 -9.83 -17.21
C ALA A 123 2.91 -11.19 -16.52
N ASP A 124 3.39 -11.19 -15.27
CA ASP A 124 3.48 -12.41 -14.47
C ASP A 124 2.10 -13.09 -14.46
N PRO A 125 2.01 -14.37 -14.85
CA PRO A 125 0.77 -15.12 -14.76
C PRO A 125 0.18 -15.09 -13.34
N ASN A 126 1.02 -15.02 -12.30
CA ASN A 126 0.57 -14.89 -10.92
C ASN A 126 0.02 -13.49 -10.64
N LEU A 127 0.61 -12.42 -11.18
CA LEU A 127 0.04 -11.08 -11.11
C LEU A 127 -1.32 -11.00 -11.80
N ALA A 128 -1.43 -11.57 -12.99
CA ALA A 128 -2.67 -11.59 -13.76
C ALA A 128 -3.75 -12.37 -12.99
N ALA A 129 -3.44 -13.58 -12.51
CA ALA A 129 -4.35 -14.40 -11.71
C ALA A 129 -4.74 -13.73 -10.38
N ASN A 130 -3.79 -13.08 -9.69
CA ASN A 130 -4.05 -12.33 -8.47
C ASN A 130 -4.93 -11.11 -8.72
N ASN A 131 -4.72 -10.40 -9.83
CA ASN A 131 -5.56 -9.28 -10.22
C ASN A 131 -6.97 -9.73 -10.59
N GLU A 132 -7.12 -10.82 -11.34
CA GLU A 132 -8.42 -11.43 -11.64
C GLU A 132 -9.15 -11.82 -10.35
N LYS A 133 -8.46 -12.44 -9.40
CA LYS A 133 -9.02 -12.79 -8.08
C LYS A 133 -9.42 -11.55 -7.27
N LYS A 134 -8.63 -10.47 -7.29
CA LYS A 134 -8.96 -9.19 -6.66
C LYS A 134 -10.20 -8.56 -7.30
N ILE A 135 -10.28 -8.55 -8.63
CA ILE A 135 -11.41 -8.03 -9.38
C ILE A 135 -12.67 -8.85 -9.09
N LEU A 136 -12.57 -10.18 -9.01
CA LEU A 136 -13.67 -11.04 -8.62
C LEU A 136 -14.16 -10.68 -7.20
N ARG A 137 -13.25 -10.56 -6.23
CA ARG A 137 -13.59 -10.13 -4.87
C ARG A 137 -14.27 -8.76 -4.84
N ILE A 138 -13.84 -7.80 -5.66
CA ILE A 138 -14.49 -6.49 -5.79
C ILE A 138 -15.92 -6.66 -6.30
N LYS A 139 -16.11 -7.39 -7.41
CA LYS A 139 -17.44 -7.62 -8.02
C LYS A 139 -18.41 -8.29 -7.04
N GLU A 140 -17.95 -9.28 -6.29
CA GLU A 140 -18.74 -9.94 -5.24
C GLU A 140 -19.07 -8.98 -4.10
N SER A 141 -18.10 -8.17 -3.67
CA SER A 141 -18.29 -7.22 -2.57
C SER A 141 -19.23 -6.09 -2.92
N LEU A 142 -19.36 -5.74 -4.21
CA LEU A 142 -20.26 -4.68 -4.69
C LEU A 142 -21.74 -5.02 -4.53
N ILE A 143 -22.09 -6.31 -4.45
CA ILE A 143 -23.47 -6.74 -4.27
C ILE A 143 -23.97 -6.29 -2.90
N GLY A 144 -25.11 -5.59 -2.87
CA GLY A 144 -25.70 -5.06 -1.66
C GLY A 144 -26.21 -3.64 -1.81
N ARG A 145 -26.63 -3.05 -0.69
CA ARG A 145 -27.15 -1.68 -0.62
C ARG A 145 -26.10 -0.74 -0.03
N TRP A 146 -25.85 0.35 -0.73
CA TRP A 146 -24.76 1.28 -0.50
C TRP A 146 -25.27 2.72 -0.39
N TYR A 147 -24.98 3.38 0.72
CA TYR A 147 -25.37 4.77 0.99
C TYR A 147 -24.22 5.73 0.76
N ALA A 148 -24.50 6.90 0.18
CA ALA A 148 -23.49 7.93 0.03
C ALA A 148 -23.13 8.56 1.37
N THR A 149 -21.85 8.85 1.57
CA THR A 149 -21.32 9.53 2.75
C THR A 149 -20.66 10.82 2.32
N SER A 150 -21.07 11.93 2.94
CA SER A 150 -20.44 13.25 2.74
C SER A 150 -19.00 13.27 3.22
N GLN A 151 -18.25 14.30 2.83
CA GLN A 151 -16.85 14.51 3.25
C GLN A 151 -16.67 14.55 4.77
N SER A 152 -17.69 14.95 5.53
CA SER A 152 -17.67 14.96 7.00
C SER A 152 -17.97 13.59 7.62
N GLY A 153 -18.13 12.54 6.82
CA GLY A 153 -18.51 11.20 7.26
C GLY A 153 -19.99 11.02 7.57
N ARG A 154 -20.84 12.05 7.35
CA ARG A 154 -22.28 11.93 7.53
C ARG A 154 -22.88 11.10 6.39
N MET A 155 -23.56 10.01 6.74
CA MET A 155 -24.34 9.21 5.79
C MET A 155 -25.56 9.99 5.28
N LEU A 156 -25.77 9.93 3.98
CA LEU A 156 -26.87 10.54 3.26
C LEU A 156 -27.93 9.48 2.98
N ASP A 157 -29.19 9.90 2.97
CA ASP A 157 -30.32 9.05 2.58
C ASP A 157 -30.51 9.03 1.05
N VAL A 158 -29.42 8.71 0.35
CA VAL A 158 -29.34 8.45 -1.09
C VAL A 158 -28.46 7.23 -1.28
N PHE A 159 -28.93 6.27 -2.07
CA PHE A 159 -28.31 4.96 -2.17
C PHE A 159 -28.36 4.37 -3.56
N THR A 160 -27.51 3.38 -3.77
CA THR A 160 -27.61 2.40 -4.85
C THR A 160 -27.69 1.00 -4.27
N ALA A 161 -28.48 0.12 -4.87
CA ALA A 161 -28.49 -1.30 -4.56
C ALA A 161 -28.15 -2.11 -5.80
N ILE A 162 -27.13 -2.96 -5.69
CA ILE A 162 -26.60 -3.80 -6.76
C ILE A 162 -26.98 -5.25 -6.45
N TYR A 163 -27.63 -5.91 -7.39
CA TYR A 163 -28.18 -7.26 -7.21
C TYR A 163 -27.49 -8.28 -8.12
N PRO A 164 -27.29 -9.54 -7.69
CA PRO A 164 -26.55 -10.56 -8.46
C PRO A 164 -27.09 -10.82 -9.88
N GLU A 165 -28.39 -10.62 -10.10
CA GLU A 165 -29.05 -10.84 -11.40
C GLU A 165 -28.76 -9.76 -12.47
N GLY A 166 -27.83 -8.82 -12.20
CA GLY A 166 -27.50 -7.73 -13.12
C GLY A 166 -28.44 -6.52 -13.00
N LYS A 167 -29.26 -6.46 -11.95
CA LYS A 167 -30.15 -5.33 -11.66
C LYS A 167 -29.44 -4.33 -10.75
N ILE A 168 -29.63 -3.04 -11.02
CA ILE A 168 -29.21 -1.94 -10.15
C ILE A 168 -30.39 -1.01 -9.88
N THR A 169 -30.52 -0.53 -8.65
CA THR A 169 -31.53 0.46 -8.30
C THR A 169 -30.89 1.65 -7.61
N PHE A 170 -31.44 2.84 -7.85
CA PHE A 170 -31.07 4.05 -7.13
C PHE A 170 -32.25 4.57 -6.34
N GLY A 171 -31.99 5.16 -5.19
CA GLY A 171 -33.05 5.57 -4.30
C GLY A 171 -32.67 6.65 -3.32
N SER A 172 -33.69 7.14 -2.63
CA SER A 172 -33.58 8.09 -1.53
C SER A 172 -34.75 7.91 -0.58
N ALA A 173 -34.63 8.36 0.67
CA ALA A 173 -35.67 8.19 1.67
C ALA A 173 -36.08 6.71 1.86
N GLY A 174 -35.11 5.80 1.78
CA GLY A 174 -35.31 4.34 1.81
C GLY A 174 -36.07 3.74 0.61
N LYS A 175 -36.54 4.55 -0.34
CA LYS A 175 -37.31 4.12 -1.51
C LYS A 175 -36.46 4.03 -2.76
N GLU A 176 -36.63 2.96 -3.51
CA GLU A 176 -36.07 2.81 -4.85
C GLU A 176 -36.88 3.65 -5.84
N THR A 177 -36.18 4.45 -6.64
CA THR A 177 -36.76 5.47 -7.53
C THR A 177 -36.35 5.30 -8.98
N GLN A 178 -35.20 4.67 -9.22
CA GLN A 178 -34.70 4.34 -10.55
C GLN A 178 -34.27 2.89 -10.57
N ILE A 179 -34.59 2.19 -11.65
CA ILE A 179 -34.28 0.77 -11.83
C ILE A 179 -33.63 0.64 -13.20
N GLY A 180 -32.51 -0.07 -13.25
CA GLY A 180 -31.83 -0.39 -14.49
C GLY A 180 -31.04 -1.68 -14.37
N LYS A 181 -30.13 -1.84 -15.33
CA LYS A 181 -29.16 -2.92 -15.35
C LYS A 181 -27.78 -2.36 -15.12
N TYR A 182 -26.86 -3.23 -14.71
CA TYR A 182 -25.45 -2.88 -14.66
C TYR A 182 -24.59 -3.89 -15.41
N THR A 183 -23.46 -3.40 -15.90
CA THR A 183 -22.32 -4.20 -16.32
C THR A 183 -21.08 -3.74 -15.56
N PHE A 184 -20.07 -4.59 -15.49
CA PHE A 184 -18.78 -4.26 -14.90
C PHE A 184 -17.73 -4.14 -15.97
N GLU A 185 -17.02 -3.02 -15.99
CA GLU A 185 -15.81 -2.84 -16.79
C GLU A 185 -14.59 -2.77 -15.87
N THR A 186 -13.44 -3.20 -16.37
CA THR A 186 -12.18 -3.17 -15.61
C THR A 186 -11.29 -2.07 -16.17
N SER A 187 -10.74 -1.23 -15.29
CA SER A 187 -9.71 -0.25 -15.63
C SER A 187 -8.56 -0.40 -14.64
N GLY A 188 -7.47 -1.05 -15.09
CA GLY A 188 -6.36 -1.44 -14.20
C GLY A 188 -6.83 -2.38 -13.09
N THR A 189 -6.72 -1.95 -11.84
CA THR A 189 -7.15 -2.71 -10.64
C THR A 189 -8.52 -2.28 -10.09
N SER A 190 -9.21 -1.39 -10.80
CA SER A 190 -10.51 -0.85 -10.40
C SER A 190 -11.63 -1.44 -11.26
N VAL A 191 -12.80 -1.58 -10.66
CA VAL A 191 -14.04 -1.99 -11.33
C VAL A 191 -14.93 -0.76 -11.51
N LEU A 192 -15.36 -0.51 -12.74
CA LEU A 192 -16.35 0.51 -13.08
C LEU A 192 -17.72 -0.16 -13.16
N VAL A 193 -18.74 0.48 -12.57
CA VAL A 193 -20.13 0.02 -12.63
C VAL A 193 -20.87 0.85 -13.67
N MET A 194 -21.12 0.24 -14.83
CA MET A 194 -21.78 0.90 -15.95
C MET A 194 -23.28 0.68 -15.87
N THR A 195 -24.07 1.76 -15.92
CA THR A 195 -25.53 1.69 -15.78
C THR A 195 -26.21 1.74 -17.13
N GLU A 196 -27.17 0.84 -17.33
CA GLU A 196 -27.98 0.76 -18.54
C GLU A 196 -29.48 0.85 -18.21
N GLY A 197 -30.25 1.48 -19.11
CA GLY A 197 -31.70 1.58 -18.96
C GLY A 197 -32.19 2.59 -17.91
N VAL A 198 -31.29 3.42 -17.36
CA VAL A 198 -31.65 4.54 -16.47
C VAL A 198 -31.35 5.85 -17.17
N ASN A 199 -32.38 6.66 -17.42
CA ASN A 199 -32.19 8.02 -17.92
C ASN A 199 -31.73 8.93 -16.77
N ASN A 200 -30.58 9.59 -16.94
CA ASN A 200 -29.96 10.46 -15.92
C ASN A 200 -29.86 9.77 -14.55
N PRO A 201 -28.99 8.74 -14.44
CA PRO A 201 -28.85 7.98 -13.22
C PRO A 201 -28.45 8.88 -12.04
N LEU A 202 -28.98 8.57 -10.86
CA LEU A 202 -28.72 9.32 -9.63
C LEU A 202 -27.22 9.43 -9.34
N PHE A 203 -26.49 8.35 -9.59
CA PHE A 203 -25.04 8.27 -9.46
C PHE A 203 -24.38 8.01 -10.80
N THR A 204 -23.25 8.69 -11.04
CA THR A 204 -22.40 8.51 -12.21
C THR A 204 -20.99 8.14 -11.79
N GLU A 205 -20.15 7.72 -12.74
CA GLU A 205 -18.71 7.43 -12.52
C GLU A 205 -18.45 6.48 -11.34
N MET A 206 -19.36 5.51 -11.18
CA MET A 206 -19.30 4.55 -10.10
C MET A 206 -18.09 3.66 -10.26
N SER A 207 -17.17 3.70 -9.29
CA SER A 207 -15.91 2.97 -9.36
C SER A 207 -15.52 2.41 -8.01
N ALA A 208 -14.99 1.19 -8.02
CA ALA A 208 -14.60 0.48 -6.83
C ALA A 208 -13.21 -0.11 -6.95
N GLU A 209 -12.46 -0.04 -5.86
CA GLU A 209 -11.12 -0.60 -5.75
C GLU A 209 -10.88 -1.13 -4.34
N LEU A 210 -10.01 -2.14 -4.21
CA LEU A 210 -9.54 -2.60 -2.91
C LEU A 210 -8.33 -1.79 -2.47
N ARG A 211 -8.39 -1.24 -1.26
CA ARG A 211 -7.25 -0.63 -0.56
C ARG A 211 -6.94 -1.49 0.66
N GLY A 212 -5.97 -2.39 0.52
CA GLY A 212 -5.75 -3.47 1.48
C GLY A 212 -6.96 -4.41 1.49
N GLU A 213 -7.62 -4.54 2.63
CA GLU A 213 -8.85 -5.35 2.79
C GLU A 213 -10.14 -4.53 2.65
N THR A 214 -10.05 -3.20 2.58
CA THR A 214 -11.22 -2.33 2.54
C THR A 214 -11.64 -2.04 1.11
N LEU A 215 -12.91 -2.24 0.80
CA LEU A 215 -13.50 -1.78 -0.46
C LEU A 215 -13.70 -0.27 -0.41
N TYR A 216 -13.06 0.43 -1.33
CA TYR A 216 -13.28 1.85 -1.55
C TYR A 216 -14.21 2.00 -2.75
N PHE A 217 -15.50 2.21 -2.50
CA PHE A 217 -16.52 2.42 -3.52
C PHE A 217 -16.90 3.90 -3.56
N LYS A 218 -16.80 4.52 -4.73
CA LYS A 218 -17.06 5.95 -4.92
C LYS A 218 -17.97 6.19 -6.12
N VAL A 219 -18.66 7.32 -6.07
CA VAL A 219 -19.60 7.78 -7.11
C VAL A 219 -19.58 9.29 -7.24
N PHE A 220 -20.06 9.80 -8.37
CA PHE A 220 -20.42 11.19 -8.52
C PHE A 220 -21.91 11.39 -8.31
N PHE A 221 -22.26 12.37 -7.49
CA PHE A 221 -23.65 12.77 -7.21
C PHE A 221 -23.73 14.29 -7.20
N ARG A 222 -24.59 14.87 -8.04
CA ARG A 222 -24.77 16.34 -8.15
C ARG A 222 -23.46 17.12 -8.38
N GLY A 223 -22.50 16.51 -9.07
CA GLY A 223 -21.22 17.15 -9.41
C GLY A 223 -20.09 16.95 -8.40
N ASP A 224 -20.38 16.36 -7.23
CA ASP A 224 -19.35 16.05 -6.23
C ASP A 224 -19.11 14.54 -6.11
N GLU A 225 -17.89 14.16 -5.74
CA GLU A 225 -17.52 12.78 -5.43
C GLU A 225 -17.96 12.40 -4.00
N TYR A 226 -18.57 11.22 -3.86
CA TYR A 226 -18.98 10.65 -2.60
C TYR A 226 -18.44 9.23 -2.45
N LYS A 227 -18.02 8.89 -1.22
CA LYS A 227 -17.77 7.51 -0.83
C LYS A 227 -19.11 6.82 -0.54
N LEU A 228 -19.23 5.57 -0.93
CA LEU A 228 -20.34 4.70 -0.56
C LEU A 228 -19.97 3.78 0.61
N GLU A 229 -20.90 3.60 1.55
CA GLU A 229 -20.78 2.64 2.65
C GLU A 229 -21.94 1.64 2.64
N MET A 230 -21.64 0.36 2.93
CA MET A 230 -22.62 -0.71 2.96
C MET A 230 -23.62 -0.52 4.11
N ALA A 231 -24.86 -0.94 3.89
CA ALA A 231 -26.02 -0.73 4.77
C ALA A 231 -26.01 -1.45 6.14
N ASP A 232 -24.88 -1.97 6.63
CA ASP A 232 -24.78 -2.49 8.02
C ASP A 232 -25.11 -1.42 9.07
N LYS A 233 -25.07 -0.14 8.66
CA LYS A 233 -25.52 1.06 9.39
C LYS A 233 -26.81 1.60 8.76
N ASP A 234 -27.92 0.89 8.86
CA ASP A 234 -29.21 1.40 8.39
C ASP A 234 -29.57 2.72 9.11
N PRO A 235 -29.69 3.87 8.41
CA PRO A 235 -30.05 5.14 9.02
C PRO A 235 -31.48 5.16 9.59
N SER A 236 -32.34 4.20 9.20
CA SER A 236 -33.70 4.08 9.71
C SER A 236 -33.80 3.31 11.04
N ALA A 237 -32.74 2.61 11.46
CA ALA A 237 -32.69 1.92 12.74
C ALA A 237 -32.65 2.87 13.97
N GLY A 238 -32.39 4.16 13.76
CA GLY A 238 -32.35 5.18 14.82
C GLY A 238 -33.64 6.00 15.03
N LYS A 239 -34.75 5.70 14.33
CA LYS A 239 -36.02 6.43 14.47
C LYS A 239 -37.22 5.51 14.62
N LYS A 240 -37.19 4.67 15.65
CA LYS A 240 -38.40 4.10 16.25
C LYS A 240 -38.24 4.04 17.75
N ASP A 241 -38.35 5.18 18.42
CA ASP A 241 -38.82 5.29 19.79
C ASP A 241 -39.20 6.74 20.06
N GLY A 242 -40.48 6.99 20.36
CA GLY A 242 -40.97 8.32 20.75
C GLY A 242 -42.22 8.82 20.01
N ALA A 243 -43.27 8.00 19.93
CA ALA A 243 -44.63 8.53 19.80
C ALA A 243 -45.64 7.53 20.39
N GLN A 244 -45.69 7.48 21.71
CA GLN A 244 -46.86 7.01 22.45
C GLN A 244 -47.14 8.01 23.57
N LYS A 245 -48.09 8.91 23.32
CA LYS A 245 -49.11 9.34 24.29
C LYS A 245 -50.16 10.19 23.57
#